data_AF-A0A8S0FRB5-F1
#
_entry.id   AF-A0A8S0FRB5-F1
#
_cell.length_a   1.000
_cell.length_b   1.000
_cell.length_c   1.000
_cell.angle_alpha   90.00
_cell.angle_beta   90.00
_cell.angle_gamma   90.00
#
_symmetry.space_group_name_H-M   'P 1'
#
loop_
_entity.id
_entity.type
_entity.pdbx_description
1 polymer ?
#
loop_
_entity_poly.entity_id
_entity_poly.type
_entity_poly.pdbx_seq_one_letter_code
_entity_poly.pdbx_strand_id
1 'polypeptide(L)'
;MTQTLLAIENLSVGFRHQQTVRTVVNDVSLHIEAGETLALVGESGSGKSVTALSILRLLPCPPVEYLSGDIRFHGESLLHASDQTLRGVRGNKIAMIFQEPMVSLNPLHTLEKQLYEVLSLHRGMRREAARGEILNCLDRVGIRQAAKRLTDYPGVPYSASALRRRTPAGDDCDGAVNATGIINCR
;
A
#
# COMPACT_ATOMS: atom_id res chain seq x y z
N MET A 1 -0.63 -7.25 26.46
CA MET A 1 -1.82 -7.63 25.66
C MET A 1 -1.52 -7.22 24.24
N THR A 2 -1.53 -8.17 23.30
CA THR A 2 -1.39 -7.87 21.86
C THR A 2 -2.63 -7.11 21.42
N GLN A 3 -2.42 -5.91 20.88
CA GLN A 3 -3.50 -5.04 20.42
C GLN A 3 -3.65 -5.24 18.91
N THR A 4 -4.84 -5.72 18.51
CA THR A 4 -5.17 -5.89 17.09
C THR A 4 -5.09 -4.54 16.39
N LEU A 5 -4.20 -4.47 15.40
CA LEU A 5 -3.91 -3.25 14.66
C LEU A 5 -4.85 -3.11 13.48
N LEU A 6 -5.05 -4.21 12.74
CA LEU A 6 -5.97 -4.30 11.61
C LEU A 6 -6.83 -5.55 11.77
N ALA A 7 -8.14 -5.42 11.57
CA ALA A 7 -9.07 -6.55 11.49
C ALA A 7 -9.92 -6.42 10.22
N ILE A 8 -10.11 -7.53 9.52
CA ILE A 8 -11.12 -7.72 8.49
C ILE A 8 -12.12 -8.70 9.07
N GLU A 9 -13.39 -8.33 9.11
CA GLU A 9 -14.46 -9.10 9.73
C GLU A 9 -15.53 -9.41 8.68
N ASN A 10 -15.69 -10.67 8.31
CA ASN A 10 -16.73 -11.18 7.40
C ASN A 10 -16.86 -10.41 6.07
N LEU A 11 -15.72 -10.00 5.51
CA LEU A 11 -15.66 -9.14 4.33
C LEU A 11 -16.09 -9.92 3.09
N SER A 12 -17.14 -9.44 2.44
CA SER A 12 -17.55 -9.90 1.11
C SER A 12 -17.57 -8.72 0.14
N VAL A 13 -16.91 -8.89 -1.00
CA VAL A 13 -16.75 -7.85 -2.04
C VAL A 13 -17.17 -8.41 -3.38
N GLY A 14 -18.05 -7.69 -4.07
CA GLY A 14 -18.48 -7.99 -5.42
C GLY A 14 -18.21 -6.85 -6.38
N PHE A 15 -18.34 -7.15 -7.68
CA PHE A 15 -18.31 -6.15 -8.74
C PHE A 15 -19.64 -6.20 -9.49
N ARG A 16 -20.30 -5.05 -9.60
CA ARG A 16 -21.51 -4.91 -10.39
C ARG A 16 -21.16 -4.88 -11.87
N HIS A 17 -21.78 -5.76 -12.65
CA HIS A 17 -21.76 -5.74 -14.09
C HIS A 17 -23.21 -5.77 -14.59
N GLN A 18 -23.67 -4.69 -15.20
CA GLN A 18 -25.08 -4.50 -15.58
C GLN A 18 -26.01 -4.63 -14.35
N GLN A 19 -26.89 -5.63 -14.34
CA GLN A 19 -27.82 -5.89 -13.23
C GLN A 19 -27.37 -7.02 -12.29
N THR A 20 -26.20 -7.64 -12.52
CA THR A 20 -25.69 -8.71 -11.68
C THR A 20 -24.47 -8.24 -10.89
N VAL A 21 -24.37 -8.71 -9.64
CA VAL A 21 -23.18 -8.50 -8.81
C VAL A 21 -22.46 -9.83 -8.72
N ARG A 22 -21.21 -9.86 -9.18
CA ARG A 22 -20.35 -11.03 -9.08
C ARG A 22 -19.46 -10.89 -7.86
N THR A 23 -19.67 -11.75 -6.86
CA THR A 23 -18.80 -11.84 -5.68
C THR A 23 -17.41 -12.34 -6.08
N VAL A 24 -16.38 -11.64 -5.62
CA VAL A 24 -14.96 -11.98 -5.84
C VAL A 24 -14.26 -12.33 -4.52
N VAL A 25 -14.67 -11.70 -3.43
CA VAL A 25 -14.23 -12.03 -2.07
C VAL A 25 -15.48 -12.42 -1.29
N ASN A 26 -15.45 -13.57 -0.60
CA ASN A 26 -16.60 -14.10 0.12
C ASN A 26 -16.20 -14.45 1.55
N ASP A 27 -16.79 -13.75 2.53
CA ASP A 27 -16.68 -14.00 3.97
C ASP A 27 -15.24 -14.15 4.49
N VAL A 28 -14.36 -13.22 4.11
CA VAL A 28 -12.97 -13.22 4.59
C VAL A 28 -12.87 -12.55 5.95
N SER A 29 -12.25 -13.25 6.91
CA SER A 29 -11.87 -12.69 8.21
C SER A 29 -10.38 -12.91 8.46
N LEU A 30 -9.66 -11.84 8.83
CA LEU A 30 -8.26 -11.89 9.24
C LEU A 30 -7.95 -10.78 10.23
N HIS A 31 -6.92 -10.95 11.04
CA HIS A 31 -6.41 -9.91 11.93
C HIS A 31 -4.89 -9.83 11.80
N ILE A 32 -4.35 -8.65 12.10
CA ILE A 32 -2.93 -8.36 12.15
C ILE A 32 -2.67 -7.64 13.47
N GLU A 33 -1.81 -8.20 14.29
CA GLU A 33 -1.34 -7.60 15.54
C GLU A 33 -0.21 -6.59 15.28
N ALA A 34 0.01 -5.67 16.22
CA ALA A 34 1.12 -4.73 16.10
C ALA A 34 2.49 -5.44 16.02
N GLY A 35 3.27 -5.14 14.98
CA GLY A 35 4.57 -5.78 14.71
C GLY A 35 4.49 -7.13 14.00
N GLU A 36 3.29 -7.64 13.71
CA GLU A 36 3.11 -8.87 12.95
C GLU A 36 3.31 -8.63 11.46
N THR A 37 3.80 -9.66 10.75
CA THR A 37 3.83 -9.69 9.30
C THR A 37 2.93 -10.82 8.82
N LEU A 38 1.84 -10.46 8.15
CA LEU A 38 0.90 -11.40 7.53
C LEU A 38 1.13 -11.45 6.02
N ALA A 39 1.22 -12.66 5.47
CA ALA A 39 1.29 -12.90 4.03
C ALA A 39 0.01 -13.58 3.53
N LEU A 40 -0.65 -12.97 2.54
CA LEU A 40 -1.81 -13.54 1.87
C LEU A 40 -1.38 -14.21 0.55
N VAL A 41 -1.50 -15.54 0.48
CA VAL A 41 -1.04 -16.36 -0.65
C VAL A 41 -2.21 -17.12 -1.28
N GLY A 42 -2.15 -17.36 -2.60
CA GLY A 42 -3.20 -18.06 -3.34
C GLY A 42 -3.04 -17.89 -4.85
N GLU A 43 -3.83 -18.64 -5.63
CA GLU A 43 -3.79 -18.65 -7.09
C GLU A 43 -4.14 -17.30 -7.73
N SER A 44 -3.72 -17.09 -8.98
CA SER A 44 -4.12 -15.89 -9.73
C SER A 44 -5.65 -15.77 -9.77
N GLY A 45 -6.18 -14.58 -9.48
CA GLY A 45 -7.63 -14.36 -9.45
C GLY A 45 -8.35 -14.75 -8.17
N SER A 46 -7.67 -15.30 -7.15
CA SER A 46 -8.30 -15.71 -5.87
C SER A 46 -8.77 -14.58 -4.95
N GLY A 47 -8.84 -13.33 -5.43
CA GLY A 47 -9.30 -12.18 -4.65
C GLY A 47 -8.24 -11.47 -3.80
N LYS A 48 -6.98 -11.93 -3.74
CA LYS A 48 -5.91 -11.31 -2.91
C LYS A 48 -5.77 -9.80 -3.09
N SER A 49 -5.64 -9.36 -4.34
CA SER A 49 -5.51 -7.94 -4.67
C SER A 49 -6.77 -7.17 -4.27
N VAL A 50 -7.95 -7.78 -4.44
CA VAL A 50 -9.22 -7.17 -4.04
C VAL A 50 -9.26 -6.99 -2.53
N THR A 51 -8.97 -8.04 -1.75
CA THR A 51 -8.88 -7.97 -0.28
C THR A 51 -7.89 -6.91 0.18
N ALA A 52 -6.67 -6.86 -0.39
CA ALA A 52 -5.66 -5.89 -0.01
C ALA A 52 -6.07 -4.44 -0.35
N LEU A 53 -6.66 -4.21 -1.53
CA LEU A 53 -7.12 -2.89 -1.96
C LEU A 53 -8.37 -2.41 -1.21
N SER A 54 -9.20 -3.35 -0.73
CA SER A 54 -10.37 -3.05 0.10
C SER A 54 -10.01 -2.38 1.42
N ILE A 55 -8.86 -2.73 2.02
CA ILE A 55 -8.42 -2.19 3.32
C ILE A 55 -8.41 -0.67 3.31
N LEU A 56 -7.84 -0.08 2.26
CA LEU A 56 -7.77 1.37 2.10
C LEU A 56 -8.86 1.92 1.18
N ARG A 57 -9.90 1.16 0.84
CA ARG A 57 -10.95 1.52 -0.13
C ARG A 57 -10.38 2.09 -1.43
N LEU A 58 -9.40 1.40 -2.01
CA LEU A 58 -8.73 1.82 -3.26
C LEU A 58 -9.37 1.20 -4.51
N LEU A 59 -10.38 0.34 -4.34
CA LEU A 59 -11.14 -0.22 -5.45
C LEU A 59 -12.08 0.84 -6.06
N PRO A 60 -12.25 0.84 -7.39
CA PRO A 60 -13.12 1.79 -8.08
C PRO A 60 -14.57 1.60 -7.66
N CYS A 61 -15.22 2.69 -7.23
CA CYS A 61 -16.61 2.71 -6.76
C CYS A 61 -17.40 3.76 -7.56
N PRO A 62 -18.26 3.36 -8.53
CA PRO A 62 -18.50 2.01 -9.07
C PRO A 62 -17.31 1.44 -9.87
N PRO A 63 -17.24 0.12 -10.18
CA PRO A 63 -18.27 -0.92 -10.03
C PRO A 63 -18.17 -1.79 -8.76
N VAL A 64 -17.29 -1.50 -7.81
CA VAL A 64 -17.16 -2.33 -6.60
C VAL A 64 -18.36 -2.16 -5.66
N GLU A 65 -18.76 -3.25 -5.00
CA GLU A 65 -19.74 -3.28 -3.92
C GLU A 65 -19.21 -4.07 -2.73
N TYR A 66 -19.28 -3.45 -1.56
CA TYR A 66 -19.01 -4.11 -0.28
C TYR A 66 -20.33 -4.71 0.20
N LEU A 67 -20.46 -6.04 0.09
CA LEU A 67 -21.71 -6.76 0.33
C LEU A 67 -21.95 -7.01 1.82
N SER A 68 -20.88 -7.30 2.57
CA SER A 68 -20.92 -7.57 4.00
C SER A 68 -19.58 -7.31 4.66
N GLY A 69 -19.62 -7.23 5.98
CA GLY A 69 -18.43 -7.15 6.82
C GLY A 69 -17.90 -5.72 7.00
N ASP A 70 -16.77 -5.64 7.69
CA ASP A 70 -16.09 -4.39 7.99
C ASP A 70 -14.57 -4.58 7.97
N ILE A 71 -13.86 -3.47 7.85
CA ILE A 71 -12.41 -3.43 7.99
C ILE A 71 -12.09 -2.40 9.05
N ARG A 72 -11.47 -2.81 10.14
CA ARG A 72 -11.17 -1.97 11.30
C ARG A 72 -9.68 -1.75 11.44
N PHE A 73 -9.31 -0.50 11.66
CA PHE A 73 -7.94 -0.12 11.98
C PHE A 73 -7.92 0.63 13.31
N HIS A 74 -7.16 0.12 14.28
CA HIS A 74 -7.27 0.53 15.69
C HIS A 74 -8.72 0.55 16.22
N GLY A 75 -9.54 -0.41 15.78
CA GLY A 75 -10.96 -0.52 16.18
C GLY A 75 -11.92 0.43 15.44
N GLU A 76 -11.43 1.35 14.61
CA GLU A 76 -12.27 2.24 13.81
C GLU A 76 -12.58 1.64 12.44
N SER A 77 -13.85 1.64 12.03
CA SER A 77 -14.28 1.18 10.70
C SER A 77 -13.71 2.06 9.59
N LEU A 78 -12.98 1.46 8.66
CA LEU A 78 -12.50 2.07 7.43
C LEU A 78 -13.56 2.06 6.32
N LEU A 79 -14.46 1.07 6.30
CA LEU A 79 -15.54 1.02 5.30
C LEU A 79 -16.54 2.15 5.49
N HIS A 80 -16.83 2.52 6.74
CA HIS A 80 -17.77 3.58 7.10
C HIS A 80 -17.08 4.92 7.44
N ALA A 81 -15.75 4.97 7.38
CA ALA A 81 -14.99 6.20 7.59
C ALA A 81 -15.32 7.28 6.55
N SER A 82 -15.27 8.54 6.99
CA SER A 82 -15.31 9.70 6.09
C SER A 82 -14.07 9.75 5.19
N ASP A 83 -14.16 10.43 4.05
CA ASP A 83 -13.00 10.64 3.18
C ASP A 83 -11.86 11.39 3.89
N GLN A 84 -12.19 12.27 4.84
CA GLN A 84 -11.19 12.97 5.65
C GLN A 84 -10.43 12.00 6.55
N THR A 85 -11.14 11.09 7.22
CA THR A 85 -10.54 10.04 8.05
C THR A 85 -9.66 9.13 7.20
N LEU A 86 -10.16 8.69 6.04
CA LEU A 86 -9.39 7.86 5.10
C LEU A 86 -8.12 8.56 4.59
N ARG A 87 -8.18 9.86 4.30
CA ARG A 87 -6.99 10.66 3.93
C ARG A 87 -5.95 10.69 5.05
N GLY A 88 -6.38 10.73 6.31
CA GLY A 88 -5.48 10.67 7.47
C GLY A 88 -4.83 9.30 7.68
N VAL A 89 -5.51 8.22 7.28
CA VAL A 89 -4.98 6.85 7.35
C VAL A 89 -4.03 6.55 6.19
N ARG A 90 -4.44 6.87 4.97
CA ARG A 90 -3.66 6.64 3.74
C ARG A 90 -2.36 7.44 3.75
N GLY A 91 -1.24 6.78 3.46
CA GLY A 91 0.08 7.41 3.32
C GLY A 91 0.78 7.75 4.65
N ASN A 92 0.02 7.96 5.73
CA ASN A 92 0.57 8.24 7.06
C ASN A 92 0.61 7.01 7.96
N LYS A 93 -0.53 6.35 8.16
CA LYS A 93 -0.66 5.20 9.08
C LYS A 93 -0.55 3.88 8.35
N ILE A 94 -1.07 3.82 7.13
CA ILE A 94 -0.98 2.65 6.26
C ILE A 94 -0.45 3.09 4.90
N ALA A 95 0.64 2.45 4.45
CA ALA A 95 1.21 2.62 3.13
C ALA A 95 1.04 1.34 2.31
N MET A 96 0.83 1.49 1.00
CA MET A 96 0.71 0.38 0.08
C MET A 96 1.79 0.47 -0.99
N ILE A 97 2.44 -0.67 -1.26
CA ILE A 97 3.39 -0.83 -2.37
C ILE A 97 2.74 -1.72 -3.42
N PHE A 98 2.49 -1.18 -4.61
CA PHE A 98 1.83 -1.90 -5.70
C PHE A 98 2.81 -2.81 -6.44
N GLN A 99 2.28 -3.87 -7.08
CA GLN A 99 3.07 -4.85 -7.83
C GLN A 99 3.85 -4.22 -9.00
N GLU A 100 3.27 -3.19 -9.63
CA GLU A 100 3.88 -2.40 -10.69
C GLU A 100 4.22 -1.00 -10.16
N PRO A 101 5.37 -0.80 -9.49
CA PRO A 101 5.69 0.46 -8.82
C PRO A 101 5.81 1.63 -9.80
N MET A 102 6.13 1.36 -11.07
CA MET A 102 6.25 2.40 -12.10
C MET A 102 4.93 3.09 -12.42
N VAL A 103 3.79 2.42 -12.24
CA VAL A 103 2.46 3.01 -12.49
C VAL A 103 2.10 4.04 -11.41
N SER A 104 2.75 3.99 -10.25
CA SER A 104 2.52 4.93 -9.16
C SER A 104 3.31 6.25 -9.27
N LEU A 105 4.26 6.32 -10.21
CA LEU A 105 5.09 7.51 -10.46
C LEU A 105 4.62 8.24 -11.71
N ASN A 106 4.49 9.55 -11.62
CA ASN A 106 4.22 10.43 -12.75
C ASN A 106 5.52 10.68 -13.55
N PRO A 107 5.63 10.24 -14.82
CA PRO A 107 6.84 10.40 -15.62
C PRO A 107 7.15 11.85 -15.98
N LEU A 108 6.20 12.78 -15.80
CA LEU A 108 6.38 14.21 -16.07
C LEU A 108 6.95 14.97 -14.87
N HIS A 109 7.14 14.31 -13.74
CA HIS A 109 7.65 14.93 -12.51
C HIS A 109 8.95 14.28 -12.05
N THR A 110 9.87 15.07 -11.50
CA THR A 110 11.09 14.57 -10.88
C THR A 110 10.80 13.74 -9.62
N LEU A 111 11.75 12.89 -9.22
CA LEU A 111 11.65 12.16 -7.96
C LEU A 111 11.48 13.11 -6.77
N GLU A 112 12.22 14.21 -6.72
CA GLU A 112 12.10 15.21 -5.65
C GLU A 112 10.69 15.78 -5.54
N LYS A 113 10.07 16.16 -6.66
CA LYS A 113 8.75 16.77 -6.67
C LYS A 113 7.69 15.81 -6.11
N GLN A 114 7.71 14.56 -6.54
CA GLN A 114 6.72 13.56 -6.14
C GLN A 114 6.90 13.12 -4.69
N LEU A 115 8.14 12.91 -4.25
CA LEU A 115 8.44 12.55 -2.86
C LEU A 115 8.14 13.71 -1.91
N TYR A 116 8.41 14.96 -2.32
CA TYR A 116 8.03 16.14 -1.58
C TYR A 116 6.50 16.29 -1.46
N GLU A 117 5.77 16.07 -2.54
CA GLU A 117 4.30 16.16 -2.56
C GLU A 117 3.67 15.21 -1.53
N VAL A 118 4.14 13.96 -1.46
CA VAL A 118 3.69 12.99 -0.45
C VAL A 118 3.97 13.49 0.97
N LEU A 119 5.19 13.94 1.27
CA LEU A 119 5.55 14.42 2.61
C LEU A 119 4.83 15.72 2.99
N SER A 120 4.60 16.61 2.02
CA SER A 120 3.87 17.85 2.23
C SER A 120 2.39 17.59 2.51
N LEU A 121 1.74 16.74 1.71
CA LEU A 121 0.30 16.48 1.84
C LEU A 121 -0.01 15.67 3.09
N HIS A 122 0.80 14.66 3.41
CA HIS A 122 0.50 13.75 4.50
C HIS A 122 1.14 14.18 5.83
N ARG A 123 2.33 14.81 5.81
CA ARG A 123 3.04 15.19 7.05
C ARG A 123 3.19 16.70 7.26
N GLY A 124 2.67 17.54 6.35
CA GLY A 124 2.76 19.00 6.45
C GLY A 124 4.19 19.53 6.43
N MET A 125 5.15 18.76 5.91
CA MET A 125 6.57 19.11 5.96
C MET A 125 6.89 20.26 4.99
N ARG A 126 7.65 21.24 5.48
CA ARG A 126 8.24 22.30 4.64
C ARG A 126 9.38 21.75 3.79
N ARG A 127 9.68 22.44 2.70
CA ARG A 127 10.58 21.96 1.63
C ARG A 127 11.96 21.54 2.13
N GLU A 128 12.59 22.33 2.99
CA GLU A 128 13.92 22.03 3.52
C GLU A 128 13.92 20.77 4.39
N ALA A 129 12.95 20.66 5.31
CA ALA A 129 12.80 19.50 6.18
C ALA A 129 12.43 18.23 5.38
N ALA A 130 11.53 18.36 4.41
CA ALA A 130 11.13 17.27 3.52
C ALA A 130 12.32 16.75 2.72
N ARG A 131 13.17 17.62 2.18
CA ARG A 131 14.37 17.20 1.42
C ARG A 131 15.32 16.36 2.28
N GLY A 132 15.54 16.74 3.54
CA GLY A 132 16.33 15.95 4.49
C GLY A 132 15.73 14.56 4.74
N GLU A 133 14.41 14.50 4.97
CA GLU A 133 13.69 13.24 5.17
C GLU A 133 13.72 12.34 3.94
N ILE A 134 13.59 12.91 2.74
CA ILE A 134 13.68 12.17 1.47
C ILE A 134 15.05 11.51 1.34
N LEU A 135 16.13 12.26 1.58
CA LEU A 135 17.49 11.73 1.48
C LEU A 135 17.72 10.60 2.48
N ASN A 136 17.24 10.76 3.72
CA ASN A 136 17.31 9.72 4.75
C ASN A 136 16.55 8.46 4.33
N CYS A 137 15.33 8.61 3.82
CA CYS A 137 14.54 7.49 3.29
C CYS A 137 15.25 6.77 2.13
N LEU A 138 15.78 7.51 1.15
CA LEU A 138 16.50 6.96 0.01
C LEU A 138 17.77 6.21 0.43
N ASP A 139 18.48 6.71 1.44
CA ASP A 139 19.66 6.04 2.00
C ASP A 139 19.27 4.72 2.70
N ARG A 140 18.20 4.73 3.51
CA ARG A 140 17.68 3.53 4.20
C ARG A 140 17.26 2.41 3.25
N VAL A 141 16.78 2.73 2.04
CA VAL A 141 16.45 1.74 1.00
C VAL A 141 17.64 1.41 0.07
N GLY A 142 18.81 2.02 0.30
CA GLY A 142 20.05 1.73 -0.41
C GLY A 142 20.19 2.40 -1.77
N ILE A 143 19.45 3.49 -2.04
CA ILE A 143 19.58 4.27 -3.28
C ILE A 143 20.86 5.13 -3.21
N ARG A 144 21.90 4.67 -3.89
CA ARG A 144 23.18 5.39 -4.00
C ARG A 144 23.01 6.72 -4.71
N GLN A 145 23.81 7.71 -4.31
CA GLN A 145 23.82 9.06 -4.88
C GLN A 145 22.44 9.73 -4.87
N ALA A 146 21.64 9.47 -3.83
CA ALA A 146 20.27 9.97 -3.68
C ALA A 146 20.14 11.46 -4.02
N ALA A 147 21.03 12.31 -3.50
CA ALA A 147 21.02 13.75 -3.75
C ALA A 147 21.14 14.15 -5.22
N LYS A 148 21.91 13.40 -6.02
CA LYS A 148 22.03 13.64 -7.47
C LYS A 148 20.78 13.15 -8.22
N ARG A 149 20.18 12.07 -7.74
CA ARG A 149 19.03 11.41 -8.39
C ARG A 149 17.69 12.10 -8.14
N LEU A 150 17.62 13.01 -7.18
CA LEU A 150 16.40 13.77 -6.87
C LEU A 150 15.84 14.53 -8.09
N THR A 151 16.71 14.98 -8.99
CA THR A 151 16.31 15.68 -10.22
C THR A 151 15.97 14.74 -11.38
N ASP A 152 16.16 13.43 -11.23
CA ASP A 152 15.86 12.45 -12.27
C ASP A 152 14.35 12.28 -12.43
N TYR A 153 13.96 11.93 -13.66
CA TYR A 153 12.61 11.49 -13.97
C TYR A 153 12.48 9.97 -13.80
N PRO A 154 11.28 9.45 -13.50
CA PRO A 154 11.03 8.01 -13.48
C PRO A 154 11.45 7.34 -14.81
N GLY A 155 12.06 6.16 -14.72
CA GLY A 155 12.42 5.36 -15.91
C GLY A 155 13.83 5.61 -16.47
N VAL A 156 14.59 6.58 -15.94
CA VAL A 156 16.02 6.66 -16.22
C VAL A 156 16.70 5.38 -15.72
N PRO A 157 17.37 4.61 -16.58
CA PRO A 157 17.82 3.25 -16.24
C PRO A 157 18.78 3.25 -15.05
N TYR A 158 18.38 2.54 -14.01
CA TYR A 158 19.25 2.13 -12.93
C TYR A 158 20.13 0.97 -13.41
N SER A 159 21.36 0.86 -12.92
CA SER A 159 22.00 -0.46 -12.85
C SER A 159 21.05 -1.39 -12.08
N ALA A 160 20.68 -2.53 -12.64
CA ALA A 160 19.55 -3.39 -12.26
C ALA A 160 19.44 -3.80 -10.77
N SER A 161 20.42 -3.50 -9.92
CA SER A 161 20.50 -3.85 -8.50
C SER A 161 19.89 -2.84 -7.52
N ALA A 162 19.20 -1.78 -8.00
CA ALA A 162 18.70 -0.69 -7.15
C ALA A 162 17.19 -0.71 -6.86
N LEU A 163 16.34 -1.20 -7.78
CA LEU A 163 14.88 -1.11 -7.62
C LEU A 163 14.24 -2.30 -6.87
N ARG A 164 15.00 -3.38 -6.66
CA ARG A 164 14.60 -4.55 -5.88
C ARG A 164 15.65 -4.80 -4.81
N ARG A 165 15.58 -4.06 -3.71
CA ARG A 165 16.25 -4.48 -2.47
C ARG A 165 15.17 -4.89 -1.49
N ARG A 166 15.14 -6.20 -1.23
CA ARG A 166 14.33 -6.80 -0.16
C ARG A 166 14.64 -6.03 1.12
N THR A 167 13.61 -5.46 1.75
CA THR A 167 13.67 -5.23 3.20
C THR A 167 14.07 -6.57 3.82
N PRO A 168 15.05 -6.63 4.75
CA PRO A 168 15.47 -7.89 5.34
C PRO A 168 14.33 -8.42 6.22
N ALA A 169 13.43 -9.20 5.61
CA ALA A 169 12.69 -10.25 6.30
C ALA A 169 13.55 -11.51 6.13
N GLY A 170 13.91 -12.14 7.24
CA GLY A 170 14.77 -13.30 7.27
C GLY A 170 14.28 -14.42 6.37
N ASP A 171 15.25 -14.98 5.65
CA ASP A 171 15.41 -16.32 5.05
C ASP A 171 14.25 -17.03 4.34
N ASP A 172 14.61 -17.44 3.11
CA ASP A 172 14.23 -18.63 2.35
C ASP A 172 12.75 -18.94 2.10
N CYS A 173 12.30 -18.52 0.91
CA CYS A 173 11.33 -19.25 0.09
C CYS A 173 11.68 -19.03 -1.39
N ASP A 174 12.39 -20.00 -1.97
CA ASP A 174 12.57 -20.14 -3.42
C ASP A 174 11.26 -20.70 -4.01
N GLY A 175 10.59 -19.90 -4.82
CA GLY A 175 9.31 -20.23 -5.44
C GLY A 175 8.61 -18.96 -5.88
N ALA A 176 8.34 -18.83 -7.18
CA ALA A 176 7.72 -17.64 -7.76
C ALA A 176 6.28 -17.46 -7.24
N VAL A 177 6.12 -16.76 -6.11
CA VAL A 177 4.84 -16.35 -5.54
C VAL A 177 4.69 -14.84 -5.75
N ASN A 178 3.72 -14.45 -6.59
CA ASN A 178 3.32 -13.06 -6.75
C ASN A 178 2.64 -12.58 -5.46
N ALA A 179 3.45 -12.11 -4.50
CA ALA A 179 2.96 -11.49 -3.27
C ALA A 179 2.34 -10.13 -3.59
N THR A 180 1.02 -10.08 -3.74
CA THR A 180 0.26 -8.82 -3.70
C THR A 180 0.03 -8.45 -2.24
N GLY A 181 0.83 -7.54 -1.69
CA GLY A 181 0.53 -6.88 -0.42
C GLY A 181 1.36 -7.38 0.75
N ILE A 182 2.56 -6.82 0.90
CA ILE A 182 3.16 -6.69 2.23
C ILE A 182 2.47 -5.49 2.86
N ILE A 183 1.57 -5.72 3.80
CA ILE A 183 0.96 -4.66 4.60
C ILE A 183 1.90 -4.43 5.78
N ASN A 184 2.73 -3.39 5.69
CA ASN A 184 3.56 -2.95 6.81
C ASN A 184 2.79 -1.86 7.55
N CYS A 185 2.04 -2.25 8.59
CA CYS A 185 1.48 -1.32 9.55
C CYS A 185 2.52 -1.08 10.65
N ARG A 186 3.06 0.14 10.72
CA ARG A 186 3.91 0.59 11.82
C ARG A 186 3.13 1.48 12.76
#